data_AF-A0A2V5GUR4-F1
#
_entry.id   AF-A0A2V5GUR4-F1
#
_cell.length_a   1.000
_cell.length_b   1.000
_cell.length_c   1.000
_cell.angle_alpha   90.00
_cell.angle_beta   90.00
_cell.angle_gamma   90.00
#
_symmetry.space_group_name_H-M   'P 1'
#
loop_
_entity.id
_entity.type
_entity.pdbx_description
1 polymer ?
#
loop_
_entity_poly.entity_id
_entity_poly.type
_entity_poly.pdbx_seq_one_letter_code
_entity_poly.pdbx_strand_id
1 'polypeptide(L)'
;MYPLERPGPAFHLLIRTPSHPAVRDLSSITTQRGTRLLTAGWWGLSRHINYFGDWLQAWPFSLPTGVAGYTMLPAGAALDPRRPAAGWGMVFTYFYVLYFGVLLVHRERRDDAMCAKKYGEDWQTYKRTVRWRILPGIY
;
A
#
# COMPACT_ATOMS: atom_id res chain seq x y z
N MET A 1 -18.37 31.15 14.37
CA MET A 1 -17.82 29.97 15.05
C MET A 1 -17.72 28.85 14.00
N TYR A 2 -16.57 28.70 13.34
CA TYR A 2 -16.39 27.67 12.31
C TYR A 2 -16.22 26.30 12.98
N PRO A 3 -16.89 25.24 12.53
CA PRO A 3 -16.62 23.91 13.05
C PRO A 3 -15.25 23.45 12.53
N LEU A 4 -14.38 23.05 13.46
CA LEU A 4 -13.10 22.40 13.20
C LEU A 4 -13.35 20.98 12.67
N GLU A 5 -13.84 20.85 11.43
CA GLU A 5 -13.70 19.59 10.71
C GLU A 5 -12.21 19.36 10.51
N ARG A 6 -11.66 18.32 11.15
CA ARG A 6 -10.27 17.92 10.89
C ARG A 6 -10.13 17.69 9.39
N PRO A 7 -9.17 18.35 8.71
CA PRO A 7 -9.03 18.18 7.27
C PRO A 7 -8.84 16.69 6.99
N GLY A 8 -9.73 16.12 6.17
CA GLY A 8 -9.58 14.75 5.69
C GLY A 8 -8.23 14.57 4.97
N PRO A 9 -7.82 13.32 4.67
CA PRO A 9 -6.56 13.08 3.99
C PRO A 9 -6.47 13.93 2.71
N ALA A 10 -5.31 14.52 2.44
CA ALA A 10 -5.12 15.52 1.38
C ALA A 10 -5.66 15.09 0.00
N PHE A 11 -5.59 13.80 -0.30
CA PHE A 11 -6.20 13.20 -1.49
C PHE A 11 -7.73 13.39 -1.56
N HIS A 12 -8.43 13.18 -0.45
CA HIS A 12 -9.88 13.34 -0.37
C HIS A 12 -10.29 14.82 -0.55
N LEU A 13 -9.57 15.72 0.11
CA LEU A 13 -9.78 17.16 -0.02
C LEU A 13 -9.50 17.65 -1.44
N LEU A 14 -8.47 17.14 -2.12
CA LEU A 14 -8.19 17.51 -3.51
C LEU A 14 -9.33 17.15 -4.47
N ILE A 15 -10.00 16.02 -4.23
CA ILE A 15 -11.07 15.54 -5.10
C ILE A 15 -12.39 16.26 -4.82
N ARG A 16 -12.72 16.47 -3.53
CA ARG A 16 -14.00 17.06 -3.13
C ARG A 16 -13.99 18.58 -3.07
N THR A 17 -12.88 19.16 -2.68
CA THR A 17 -12.77 20.60 -2.37
C THR A 17 -11.43 21.15 -2.88
N PRO A 18 -11.22 21.24 -4.21
CA PRO A 18 -9.92 21.60 -4.80
C PRO A 18 -9.42 23.01 -4.42
N SER A 19 -10.32 23.88 -3.98
CA SER A 19 -10.06 25.26 -3.55
C SER A 19 -9.73 25.39 -2.06
N HIS A 20 -9.73 24.29 -1.30
CA HIS A 20 -9.42 24.33 0.13
C HIS A 20 -7.94 24.72 0.36
N PRO A 21 -7.63 25.63 1.30
CA PRO A 21 -6.28 26.15 1.51
C PRO A 21 -5.24 25.05 1.77
N ALA A 22 -5.64 23.96 2.43
CA ALA A 22 -4.75 22.82 2.71
C ALA A 22 -4.27 22.03 1.48
N VAL A 23 -4.93 22.16 0.31
CA VAL A 23 -4.57 21.43 -0.92
C VAL A 23 -4.26 22.33 -2.11
N ARG A 24 -4.42 23.65 -1.94
CA ARG A 24 -4.25 24.63 -3.01
C ARG A 24 -2.85 24.63 -3.60
N ASP A 25 -1.84 24.49 -2.75
CA ASP A 25 -0.43 24.58 -3.14
C ASP A 25 0.18 23.20 -3.47
N LEU A 26 -0.63 22.13 -3.50
CA LEU A 26 -0.15 20.79 -3.82
C LEU A 26 0.04 20.63 -5.33
N SER A 27 1.24 20.17 -5.72
CA SER A 27 1.54 19.76 -7.08
C SER A 27 0.53 18.70 -7.54
N SER A 28 -0.15 18.96 -8.66
CA SER A 28 -1.09 18.04 -9.28
C SER A 28 -1.16 18.26 -10.79
N ILE A 29 -1.54 17.22 -11.52
CA ILE A 29 -1.78 17.25 -12.96
C ILE A 29 -3.29 17.34 -13.18
N THR A 30 -3.75 18.35 -13.91
CA THR A 30 -5.15 18.43 -14.32
C THR A 30 -5.32 17.61 -15.60
N THR A 31 -6.16 16.58 -15.53
CA THR A 31 -6.45 15.71 -16.67
C THR A 31 -7.44 16.35 -17.63
N GLN A 32 -7.44 15.92 -18.90
CA GLN A 32 -8.40 16.36 -19.92
C GLN A 32 -9.87 16.11 -19.52
N ARG A 33 -10.11 15.18 -18.59
CA ARG A 33 -11.43 14.85 -18.04
C ARG A 33 -11.89 15.79 -16.92
N GLY A 34 -11.09 16.79 -16.56
CA GLY A 34 -11.36 17.70 -15.45
C GLY A 34 -11.05 17.15 -14.05
N THR A 35 -10.59 15.89 -13.94
CA THR A 35 -10.09 15.35 -12.66
C THR A 35 -8.63 15.73 -12.43
N ARG A 36 -8.18 15.72 -11.17
CA ARG A 36 -6.78 16.01 -10.80
C ARG A 36 -6.05 14.76 -10.31
N LEU A 37 -4.82 14.58 -10.76
CA LEU A 37 -3.89 13.56 -10.27
C LEU A 37 -2.89 14.23 -9.32
N LEU A 38 -2.84 13.78 -8.07
CA LEU A 38 -1.97 14.36 -7.04
C LEU A 38 -0.52 13.89 -7.21
N THR A 39 0.42 14.82 -7.39
CA THR A 39 1.86 14.53 -7.54
C THR A 39 2.68 15.02 -6.33
N ALA A 40 2.03 15.29 -5.21
CA ALA A 40 2.66 15.76 -3.97
C ALA A 40 2.44 14.79 -2.79
N GLY A 41 3.29 14.92 -1.77
CA GLY A 41 3.26 14.07 -0.57
C GLY A 41 3.47 12.59 -0.90
N TRP A 42 2.74 11.71 -0.22
CA TRP A 42 2.82 10.27 -0.41
C TRP A 42 2.56 9.81 -1.86
N TRP A 43 1.62 10.48 -2.55
CA TRP A 43 1.26 10.19 -3.94
C TRP A 43 2.29 10.74 -4.95
N GLY A 44 3.07 11.75 -4.55
CA GLY A 44 4.25 12.19 -5.29
C GLY A 44 5.45 11.25 -5.13
N LEU A 45 5.54 10.54 -4.00
CA LEU A 45 6.62 9.60 -3.72
C LEU A 45 6.41 8.26 -4.46
N SER A 46 5.18 7.74 -4.49
CA SER A 46 4.86 6.47 -5.14
C SER A 46 3.38 6.44 -5.57
N ARG A 47 3.09 5.82 -6.72
CA ARG A 47 1.73 5.77 -7.28
C ARG A 47 0.75 4.99 -6.40
N HIS A 48 1.25 3.99 -5.67
CA HIS A 48 0.48 3.12 -4.78
C HIS A 48 1.18 2.96 -3.42
N ILE A 49 1.56 4.07 -2.82
CA ILE A 49 2.16 4.11 -1.47
C ILE A 49 1.27 3.48 -0.39
N ASN A 50 -0.06 3.50 -0.59
CA ASN A 50 -1.02 2.83 0.26
C ASN A 50 -0.84 1.31 0.25
N TYR A 51 -0.45 0.70 -0.88
CA TYR A 51 -0.19 -0.73 -0.95
C TYR A 51 1.08 -1.11 -0.20
N PHE A 52 2.06 -0.20 -0.16
CA PHE A 52 3.22 -0.39 0.70
C PHE A 52 2.79 -0.40 2.19
N GLY A 53 1.91 0.52 2.59
CA GLY A 53 1.33 0.54 3.94
C GLY A 53 0.56 -0.73 4.28
N ASP A 54 -0.30 -1.19 3.37
CA ASP A 54 -1.05 -2.45 3.52
C ASP A 54 -0.09 -3.63 3.68
N TRP A 55 0.94 -3.70 2.83
CA TRP A 55 1.93 -4.77 2.91
C TRP A 55 2.73 -4.70 4.22
N LEU A 56 3.12 -3.52 4.68
CA LEU A 56 3.82 -3.32 5.95
C LEU A 56 2.96 -3.76 7.14
N GLN A 57 1.64 -3.48 7.09
CA GLN A 57 0.68 -3.94 8.10
C GLN A 57 0.52 -5.47 8.12
N ALA A 58 0.84 -6.17 7.03
CA ALA A 58 0.80 -7.62 7.00
C ALA A 58 1.90 -8.26 7.89
N TRP A 59 3.02 -7.57 8.10
CA TRP A 59 4.18 -8.11 8.83
C TRP A 59 3.91 -8.36 10.32
N PRO A 60 3.27 -7.46 11.09
CA PRO A 60 2.88 -7.74 12.48
C PRO A 60 2.06 -9.02 12.70
N PHE A 61 1.29 -9.48 11.70
CA PHE A 61 0.55 -10.74 11.81
C PHE A 61 1.44 -11.98 11.75
N SER A 62 2.61 -11.88 11.11
CA SER A 62 3.51 -13.02 10.88
C SER A 62 4.83 -12.92 11.65
N LEU A 63 5.32 -11.72 11.96
CA LEU A 63 6.59 -11.49 12.66
C LEU A 63 6.71 -12.24 14.00
N PRO A 64 5.70 -12.21 14.89
CA PRO A 64 5.77 -12.95 16.16
C PRO A 64 5.96 -14.46 15.97
N THR A 65 5.53 -15.01 14.84
CA THR A 65 5.62 -16.45 14.55
C THR A 65 7.01 -16.88 14.08
N GLY A 66 7.85 -15.94 13.62
CA GLY A 66 9.19 -16.20 13.10
C GLY A 66 10.33 -16.03 14.11
N VAL A 67 10.13 -15.29 15.20
CA VAL A 67 11.11 -15.21 16.31
C VAL A 67 10.79 -16.21 17.42
N ALA A 68 9.52 -16.54 17.63
CA ALA A 68 9.08 -17.44 18.70
C ALA A 68 8.90 -18.91 18.27
N GLY A 69 8.92 -19.22 16.96
CA GLY A 69 8.82 -20.57 16.42
C GLY A 69 7.69 -21.40 17.04
N TYR A 70 6.44 -21.21 16.62
CA TYR A 70 5.36 -22.09 17.07
C TYR A 70 5.66 -23.54 16.66
N THR A 71 6.02 -24.37 17.65
CA THR A 71 5.81 -25.81 17.54
C THR A 71 4.30 -26.05 17.51
N MET A 72 3.79 -26.51 16.36
CA MET A 72 2.43 -27.01 16.25
C MET A 72 2.32 -28.27 17.11
N LEU A 73 1.85 -28.11 18.35
CA LEU A 73 1.60 -29.22 19.25
C LEU A 73 0.16 -29.69 19.05
N PRO A 74 -0.09 -31.00 18.85
CA PRO A 74 -1.45 -31.52 19.00
C PRO A 74 -1.94 -31.26 20.44
N ALA A 75 -3.25 -31.08 20.60
CA ALA A 75 -3.85 -30.78 21.89
C ALA A 75 -3.41 -31.82 22.95
N GLY A 76 -2.78 -31.35 24.02
CA GLY A 76 -2.29 -32.18 25.13
C GLY A 76 -0.83 -32.66 25.01
N ALA A 77 -0.09 -32.34 23.95
CA ALA A 77 1.32 -32.71 23.83
C ALA A 77 2.25 -31.75 24.61
N ALA A 78 3.28 -32.32 25.23
CA ALA A 78 4.37 -31.56 25.86
C ALA A 78 5.35 -31.00 24.80
N LEU A 79 6.03 -29.90 25.16
CA LEU A 79 7.07 -29.28 24.35
C LEU A 79 8.30 -30.21 24.29
N ASP A 80 8.54 -30.85 23.15
CA ASP A 80 9.74 -31.67 22.93
C ASP A 80 10.72 -30.94 21.98
N PRO A 81 11.89 -30.49 22.48
CA PRO A 81 12.87 -29.76 21.69
C PRO A 81 13.56 -30.58 20.60
N ARG A 82 13.40 -31.91 20.58
CA ARG A 82 14.02 -32.79 19.56
C ARG A 82 13.10 -33.07 18.36
N ARG A 83 11.92 -32.44 18.28
CA ARG A 83 10.96 -32.71 17.20
C ARG A 83 11.43 -32.12 15.87
N PRO A 84 11.36 -32.90 14.77
CA PRO A 84 11.77 -32.44 13.44
C PRO A 84 10.84 -31.36 12.83
N ALA A 85 9.71 -31.07 13.48
CA ALA A 85 8.72 -30.09 13.03
C ALA A 85 8.90 -28.69 13.64
N ALA A 86 9.92 -28.48 14.49
CA ALA A 86 10.24 -27.16 15.02
C ALA A 86 10.55 -26.19 13.85
N GLY A 87 9.76 -25.13 13.72
CA GLY A 87 9.96 -24.09 12.68
C GLY A 87 9.02 -24.16 11.48
N TRP A 88 8.32 -25.27 11.20
CA TRP A 88 7.42 -25.34 10.03
C TRP A 88 6.24 -24.35 10.08
N GLY A 89 5.84 -23.93 11.27
CA GLY A 89 4.82 -22.86 11.46
C GLY A 89 5.20 -21.56 10.75
N MET A 90 6.50 -21.25 10.63
CA MET A 90 6.99 -20.04 9.95
C MET A 90 6.63 -20.03 8.46
N VAL A 91 6.66 -21.19 7.79
CA VAL A 91 6.38 -21.24 6.34
C VAL A 91 4.93 -20.86 6.09
N PHE A 92 4.01 -21.40 6.89
CA PHE A 92 2.58 -21.14 6.75
C PHE A 92 2.19 -19.70 7.10
N THR A 93 2.81 -19.13 8.14
CA THR A 93 2.49 -17.76 8.57
C THR A 93 3.13 -16.71 7.68
N TYR A 94 4.33 -16.93 7.16
CA TYR A 94 4.98 -16.02 6.21
C TYR A 94 4.46 -16.19 4.79
N PHE A 95 3.86 -17.33 4.45
CA PHE A 95 3.12 -17.49 3.19
C PHE A 95 2.05 -16.42 3.02
N TYR A 96 1.38 -16.00 4.10
CA TYR A 96 0.44 -14.87 4.06
C TYR A 96 1.09 -13.57 3.58
N VAL A 97 2.27 -13.19 4.10
CA VAL A 97 2.99 -11.97 3.71
C VAL A 97 3.44 -12.03 2.25
N LEU A 98 3.91 -13.20 1.80
CA LEU A 98 4.29 -13.43 0.41
C LEU A 98 3.08 -13.36 -0.53
N TYR A 99 2.02 -14.11 -0.21
CA TYR A 99 0.75 -14.13 -0.95
C TYR A 99 0.18 -12.71 -1.08
N PHE A 100 0.13 -11.96 0.03
CA PHE A 100 -0.41 -10.61 0.03
C PHE A 100 0.46 -9.66 -0.81
N GLY A 101 1.79 -9.79 -0.76
CA GLY A 101 2.70 -9.07 -1.65
C GLY A 101 2.42 -9.33 -3.14
N VAL A 102 2.28 -10.61 -3.54
CA VAL A 102 1.95 -10.99 -4.92
C VAL A 102 0.58 -10.43 -5.34
N LEU A 103 -0.42 -10.52 -4.45
CA LEU A 103 -1.75 -9.99 -4.69
C LEU A 103 -1.72 -8.47 -4.91
N LEU A 104 -0.95 -7.73 -4.11
CA LEU A 104 -0.82 -6.28 -4.25
C LEU A 104 -0.10 -5.88 -5.54
N VAL A 105 0.93 -6.62 -5.97
CA VAL A 105 1.58 -6.40 -7.28
C VAL A 105 0.61 -6.68 -8.42
N HIS A 106 -0.18 -7.76 -8.34
CA HIS A 106 -1.21 -8.03 -9.35
C HIS A 106 -2.26 -6.93 -9.40
N ARG A 107 -2.72 -6.48 -8.22
CA ARG A 107 -3.69 -5.39 -8.08
C ARG A 107 -3.17 -4.08 -8.68
N GLU A 108 -1.93 -3.71 -8.38
CA GLU A 108 -1.27 -2.52 -8.93
C GLU A 108 -1.23 -2.55 -10.44
N ARG A 109 -0.82 -3.67 -11.04
CA ARG A 109 -0.77 -3.79 -12.52
C ARG A 109 -2.14 -3.62 -13.16
N ARG A 110 -3.19 -4.16 -12.54
CA ARG A 110 -4.56 -4.01 -13.03
C ARG A 110 -5.04 -2.56 -12.90
N ASP A 111 -4.76 -1.92 -11.77
CA ASP A 111 -5.15 -0.53 -11.52
C ASP A 111 -4.39 0.44 -12.45
N ASP A 112 -3.10 0.19 -12.72
CA ASP A 112 -2.31 0.95 -13.71
C ASP A 112 -2.90 0.81 -15.12
N ALA A 113 -3.30 -0.39 -15.52
CA ALA A 113 -3.95 -0.62 -16.82
C ALA A 113 -5.30 0.11 -16.93
N MET A 114 -6.09 0.14 -15.85
CA MET A 114 -7.34 0.91 -15.81
C MET A 114 -7.09 2.42 -15.87
N CYS A 115 -6.12 2.95 -15.12
CA CYS A 115 -5.76 4.36 -15.17
C CYS A 115 -5.20 4.78 -16.53
N ALA A 116 -4.40 3.94 -17.18
CA ALA A 116 -3.90 4.19 -18.53
C ALA A 116 -5.03 4.32 -19.54
N LYS A 117 -6.04 3.43 -19.48
CA LYS A 117 -7.25 3.53 -20.32
C LYS A 117 -8.09 4.76 -19.97
N LYS A 118 -8.16 5.14 -18.70
CA LYS A 118 -9.01 6.22 -18.20
C LYS A 118 -8.47 7.62 -18.49
N TYR A 119 -7.16 7.80 -18.37
CA TYR A 119 -6.48 9.10 -18.38
C TYR A 119 -5.50 9.28 -19.55
N GLY A 120 -5.21 8.23 -20.33
CA GLY A 120 -4.45 8.34 -21.58
C GLY A 120 -3.07 8.99 -21.40
N GLU A 121 -2.81 10.07 -22.14
CA GLU A 121 -1.53 10.80 -22.12
C GLU A 121 -1.24 11.43 -20.75
N ASP A 122 -2.26 11.93 -20.04
CA ASP A 122 -2.09 12.51 -18.71
C ASP A 122 -1.53 11.47 -17.72
N TRP A 123 -1.91 10.20 -17.89
CA TRP A 123 -1.34 9.10 -17.11
C TRP A 123 0.14 8.88 -17.41
N GLN A 124 0.55 9.01 -18.67
CA GLN A 124 1.95 8.86 -19.04
C GLN A 124 2.80 9.99 -18.45
N THR A 125 2.29 11.22 -18.48
CA THR A 125 2.90 12.36 -17.80
C THR A 125 2.99 12.11 -16.30
N TYR A 126 1.92 11.63 -15.67
CA TYR A 126 1.92 11.26 -14.26
C TYR A 126 2.96 10.20 -13.92
N LYS A 127 3.09 9.14 -14.73
CA LYS A 127 4.09 8.09 -14.54
C LYS A 127 5.54 8.57 -14.69
N ARG A 128 5.77 9.60 -15.51
CA ARG A 128 7.09 10.24 -15.65
C ARG A 128 7.44 11.05 -14.41
N THR A 129 6.47 11.76 -13.84
CA THR A 129 6.65 12.53 -12.60
C THR A 129 6.82 11.63 -11.39
N VAL A 130 5.91 10.67 -11.20
CA VAL A 130 5.92 9.73 -10.06
C VAL A 130 6.41 8.38 -10.56
N ARG A 131 7.72 8.15 -10.50
CA ARG A 131 8.36 6.98 -11.13
C ARG A 131 8.02 5.65 -10.45
N TRP A 132 7.95 5.66 -9.12
CA TRP A 132 7.80 4.47 -8.28
C TRP A 132 6.35 3.97 -8.24
N ARG A 133 6.16 2.65 -8.28
CA ARG A 133 4.85 1.98 -8.26
C ARG A 133 4.34 1.79 -6.85
N ILE A 134 5.09 1.07 -6.02
CA ILE A 134 4.71 0.71 -4.64
C ILE A 134 5.80 1.16 -3.69
N LEU A 135 7.03 0.67 -3.87
CA LEU A 135 8.17 0.88 -2.99
C LEU A 135 9.13 1.94 -3.55
N PRO A 136 9.24 3.11 -2.91
CA PRO A 136 10.15 4.16 -3.38
C PRO A 136 11.60 3.65 -3.34
N GLY A 137 12.33 3.81 -4.44
CA GLY A 137 13.73 3.38 -4.54
C GLY A 137 13.93 1.97 -5.10
N ILE A 138 12.89 1.12 -5.12
CA ILE A 138 12.99 -0.28 -5.55
C ILE A 138 12.02 -0.60 -6.69
N TYR A 139 10.73 -0.29 -6.53
CA TYR A 139 9.67 -0.66 -7.47
C TYR A 139 8.57 0.39 -7.52
#